data_AF-A0A7U7HD94-F1
#
_entry.id   AF-A0A7U7HD94-F1
#
_cell.length_a   1.000
_cell.length_b   1.000
_cell.length_c   1.000
_cell.angle_alpha   90.00
_cell.angle_beta   90.00
_cell.angle_gamma   90.00
#
_symmetry.space_group_name_H-M   'P 1'
#
loop_
_entity.id
_entity.type
_entity.pdbx_description
1 polymer ?
#
loop_
_entity_poly.entity_id
_entity_poly.type
_entity_poly.pdbx_seq_one_letter_code
_entity_poly.pdbx_strand_id
1 'polypeptide(L)'
;MKEIQKTFLQENKIKKSKSAKIGSVLLIVSAILPCIDVVFKRYVPGMDTLKDSQGVLVTVDIWLVTLFISPALILLAVSFRPNPKLYFFPLLTSFYSGTVYFSPILGGKVDFLKVNSWTFFIVSAAGALLYMWLLKYIRWLRLDENASDHFKNDLKEEIKRLKQENEQLKSNKHQI
;
A
#
# COMPACT_ATOMS: atom_id res chain seq x y z
N MET A 1 25.08 -23.67 18.75
CA MET A 1 24.79 -23.23 17.35
C MET A 1 23.32 -22.89 17.14
N LYS A 2 22.35 -23.77 17.44
CA LYS A 2 20.90 -23.50 17.28
C LYS A 2 20.37 -22.29 18.09
N GLU A 3 20.88 -22.04 19.28
CA GLU A 3 20.45 -20.90 20.12
C GLU A 3 20.90 -19.56 19.56
N ILE A 4 22.16 -19.42 19.16
CA ILE A 4 22.72 -18.23 18.52
C ILE A 4 21.90 -17.89 17.26
N GLN A 5 21.55 -18.90 16.46
CA GLN A 5 20.72 -18.73 15.27
C GLN A 5 19.30 -18.24 15.59
N LYS A 6 18.69 -18.73 16.68
CA LYS A 6 17.39 -18.24 17.17
C LYS A 6 17.46 -16.78 17.63
N THR A 7 18.51 -16.38 18.35
CA THR A 7 18.68 -15.01 18.84
C THR A 7 18.85 -14.03 17.68
N PHE A 8 19.70 -14.34 16.69
CA PHE A 8 19.84 -13.53 15.48
C PHE A 8 18.53 -13.42 14.68
N LEU A 9 17.77 -14.51 14.56
CA LEU A 9 16.45 -14.48 13.92
C LEU A 9 15.45 -13.60 14.67
N GLN A 10 15.46 -13.64 16.00
CA GLN A 10 14.62 -12.76 16.84
C GLN A 10 15.00 -11.28 16.67
N GLU A 11 16.29 -10.93 16.74
CA GLU A 11 16.74 -9.55 16.55
C GLU A 11 16.38 -9.01 15.16
N ASN A 12 16.59 -9.82 14.12
CA ASN A 12 16.27 -9.42 12.75
C ASN A 12 14.75 -9.23 12.57
N LYS A 13 13.93 -10.10 13.18
CA LYS A 13 12.47 -9.96 13.22
C LYS A 13 12.03 -8.68 13.95
N ILE A 14 12.68 -8.32 15.05
CA ILE A 14 12.40 -7.08 15.80
C ILE A 14 12.78 -5.84 14.98
N LYS A 15 13.97 -5.82 14.36
CA LYS A 15 14.41 -4.72 13.48
C LYS A 15 13.46 -4.53 12.31
N LYS A 16 13.05 -5.62 11.65
CA LYS A 16 12.07 -5.61 10.56
C LYS A 16 10.70 -5.09 11.03
N SER A 17 10.25 -5.46 12.22
CA SER A 17 9.01 -4.96 12.82
C SER A 17 9.06 -3.46 13.12
N LYS A 18 10.17 -2.96 13.70
CA LYS A 18 10.37 -1.53 13.96
C LYS A 18 10.41 -0.71 12.66
N SER A 19 11.14 -1.18 11.66
CA SER A 19 11.19 -0.56 10.33
C SER A 19 9.80 -0.46 9.70
N ALA A 20 9.05 -1.56 9.69
CA ALA A 20 7.68 -1.59 9.16
C ALA A 20 6.74 -0.63 9.90
N LYS A 21 6.90 -0.43 11.22
CA LYS A 21 6.13 0.56 11.98
C LYS A 21 6.45 2.00 11.55
N ILE A 22 7.73 2.33 11.32
CA ILE A 22 8.13 3.66 10.86
C ILE A 22 7.51 3.96 9.49
N GLY A 23 7.65 3.03 8.53
CA GLY A 23 7.00 3.18 7.22
C GLY A 23 5.48 3.30 7.33
N SER A 24 4.86 2.57 8.26
CA SER A 24 3.42 2.62 8.50
C SER A 24 2.96 3.99 8.99
N VAL A 25 3.71 4.61 9.91
CA VAL A 25 3.44 5.98 10.38
C VAL A 25 3.61 6.98 9.26
N LEU A 26 4.66 6.85 8.44
CA LEU A 26 4.90 7.72 7.29
C LEU A 26 3.74 7.70 6.29
N LEU A 27 3.14 6.53 6.00
CA LEU A 27 1.96 6.43 5.13
C LEU A 27 0.72 7.12 5.72
N ILE A 28 0.54 7.05 7.03
CA ILE A 28 -0.58 7.74 7.71
C ILE A 28 -0.35 9.26 7.63
N VAL A 29 0.85 9.72 7.92
CA VAL A 29 1.23 11.13 7.84
C VAL A 29 1.04 11.66 6.42
N SER A 30 1.52 10.94 5.41
CA SER A 30 1.36 11.34 4.00
C SER A 30 -0.10 11.48 3.57
N ALA A 31 -1.00 10.66 4.14
CA ALA A 31 -2.43 10.72 3.85
C ALA A 31 -3.13 11.91 4.53
N ILE A 32 -2.63 12.37 5.68
CA ILE A 32 -3.19 13.50 6.44
C ILE A 32 -2.69 14.85 5.89
N LEU A 33 -1.46 14.90 5.34
CA LEU A 33 -0.84 16.14 4.84
C LEU A 33 -1.76 16.98 3.95
N PRO A 34 -2.41 16.41 2.92
CA PRO A 34 -3.32 17.17 2.04
C PRO A 34 -4.61 17.67 2.71
N CYS A 35 -4.82 17.39 3.99
CA CYS A 35 -5.95 17.89 4.78
C CYS A 35 -5.50 18.85 5.89
N ILE A 36 -4.22 19.25 5.92
CA ILE A 36 -3.68 20.07 7.00
C ILE A 36 -4.23 21.50 6.99
N ASP A 37 -4.69 21.98 5.83
CA ASP A 37 -5.32 23.28 5.68
C ASP A 37 -6.53 23.42 6.63
N VAL A 38 -7.33 22.36 6.80
CA VAL A 38 -8.46 22.32 7.73
C VAL A 38 -8.03 22.55 9.17
N VAL A 39 -6.86 22.02 9.55
CA VAL A 39 -6.28 22.23 10.88
C VAL A 39 -5.87 23.68 11.04
N PHE A 40 -5.16 24.25 10.06
CA PHE A 40 -4.74 25.66 10.10
C PHE A 40 -5.91 26.64 10.17
N LYS A 41 -7.00 26.39 9.42
CA LYS A 41 -8.23 27.20 9.46
C LYS A 41 -8.82 27.29 10.87
N ARG A 42 -8.69 26.22 11.66
CA ARG A 42 -9.18 26.17 13.04
C ARG A 42 -8.34 26.98 14.02
N TYR A 43 -7.04 27.14 13.76
CA TYR A 43 -6.11 27.84 14.65
C TYR A 43 -5.81 29.28 14.20
N VAL A 44 -5.99 29.60 12.93
CA VAL A 44 -5.76 30.93 12.35
C VAL A 44 -7.08 31.45 11.77
N PRO A 45 -7.89 32.17 12.57
CA PRO A 45 -9.16 32.73 12.10
C PRO A 45 -8.90 33.75 10.99
N GLY A 46 -9.68 33.68 9.90
CA GLY A 46 -9.55 34.56 8.72
C GLY A 46 -8.66 34.01 7.60
N MET A 47 -7.98 32.87 7.80
CA MET A 47 -7.17 32.22 6.77
C MET A 47 -7.98 31.80 5.53
N ASP A 48 -9.28 31.57 5.70
CA ASP A 48 -10.22 31.23 4.63
C ASP A 48 -10.46 32.36 3.62
N THR A 49 -10.08 33.58 3.98
CA THR A 49 -10.27 34.78 3.17
C THR A 49 -8.95 35.40 2.71
N LEU A 50 -7.83 34.94 3.26
CA LEU A 50 -6.49 35.41 2.91
C LEU A 50 -6.15 34.95 1.49
N LYS A 51 -5.86 35.93 0.63
CA LYS A 51 -5.44 35.72 -0.75
C LYS A 51 -3.98 36.10 -0.94
N ASP A 52 -3.31 35.39 -1.81
CA ASP A 52 -1.96 35.71 -2.26
C ASP A 52 -1.96 36.91 -3.22
N SER A 53 -0.78 37.28 -3.71
CA SER A 53 -0.61 38.38 -4.67
C SER A 53 -1.27 38.12 -6.03
N GLN A 54 -1.63 36.87 -6.34
CA GLN A 54 -2.36 36.48 -7.56
C GLN A 54 -3.89 36.36 -7.34
N GLY A 55 -4.37 36.62 -6.12
CA GLY A 55 -5.79 36.53 -5.78
C GLY A 55 -6.29 35.12 -5.48
N VAL A 56 -5.39 34.14 -5.37
CA VAL A 56 -5.65 32.75 -4.99
C VAL A 56 -5.70 32.65 -3.47
N LEU A 57 -6.58 31.80 -2.93
CA LEU A 57 -6.65 31.58 -1.49
C LEU A 57 -5.39 30.86 -0.99
N VAL A 58 -4.77 31.39 0.07
CA VAL A 58 -3.55 30.81 0.69
C VAL A 58 -3.77 29.35 1.12
N THR A 59 -5.00 28.98 1.45
CA THR A 59 -5.39 27.60 1.79
C THR A 59 -5.22 26.64 0.61
N VAL A 60 -5.44 27.10 -0.62
CA VAL A 60 -5.23 26.32 -1.85
C VAL A 60 -3.74 26.10 -2.09
N ASP A 61 -2.90 27.11 -1.85
CA ASP A 61 -1.44 26.98 -2.01
C ASP A 61 -0.86 25.96 -1.01
N ILE A 62 -1.27 26.04 0.26
CA ILE A 62 -0.88 25.06 1.30
C ILE A 62 -1.33 23.65 0.91
N TRP A 63 -2.55 23.52 0.41
CA TRP A 63 -3.10 22.25 -0.07
C TRP A 63 -2.29 21.71 -1.26
N LEU A 64 -1.95 22.55 -2.23
CA LEU A 64 -1.15 22.16 -3.40
C LEU A 64 0.24 21.67 -3.00
N VAL A 65 0.93 22.42 -2.13
CA VAL A 65 2.28 22.08 -1.65
C VAL A 65 2.27 20.73 -0.92
N THR A 66 1.29 20.51 -0.04
CA THR A 66 1.17 19.26 0.72
C THR A 66 0.82 18.06 -0.18
N LEU A 67 0.05 18.29 -1.25
CA LEU A 67 -0.24 17.30 -2.28
C LEU A 67 1.02 16.89 -3.04
N PHE A 68 1.96 17.81 -3.31
CA PHE A 68 3.25 17.49 -3.93
C PHE A 68 4.23 16.77 -3.00
N ILE A 69 4.22 17.07 -1.69
CA ILE A 69 5.10 16.43 -0.70
C ILE A 69 4.65 14.99 -0.38
N SER A 70 3.34 14.72 -0.42
CA SER A 70 2.77 13.43 -0.04
C SER A 70 3.34 12.23 -0.84
N PRO A 71 3.45 12.27 -2.18
CA PRO A 71 4.12 11.21 -2.97
C PRO A 71 5.55 10.90 -2.54
N ALA A 72 6.35 11.92 -2.21
CA ALA A 72 7.72 11.73 -1.76
C ALA A 72 7.77 10.97 -0.42
N LEU A 73 6.85 11.28 0.50
CA LEU A 73 6.71 10.56 1.77
C LEU A 73 6.25 9.10 1.56
N ILE A 74 5.36 8.85 0.60
CA ILE A 74 4.92 7.49 0.26
C ILE A 74 6.09 6.66 -0.28
N LEU A 75 6.88 7.21 -1.19
CA LEU A 75 8.08 6.55 -1.74
C LEU A 75 9.10 6.23 -0.64
N LEU A 76 9.32 7.20 0.26
CA LEU A 76 10.19 6.99 1.42
C LEU A 76 9.64 5.89 2.33
N ALA A 77 8.32 5.88 2.59
CA ALA A 77 7.66 4.86 3.40
C ALA A 77 7.80 3.45 2.82
N VAL A 78 7.68 3.29 1.48
CA VAL A 78 7.81 2.00 0.79
C VAL A 78 9.16 1.33 1.07
N SER A 79 10.23 2.12 1.17
CA SER A 79 11.57 1.62 1.51
C SER A 79 11.63 0.89 2.86
N PHE A 80 10.70 1.18 3.78
CA PHE A 80 10.61 0.56 5.10
C PHE A 80 9.67 -0.65 5.16
N ARG A 81 9.13 -1.12 4.03
CA ARG A 81 8.19 -2.26 3.93
C ARG A 81 7.01 -2.16 4.94
N PRO A 82 6.18 -1.12 4.81
CA PRO A 82 5.10 -0.85 5.73
C PRO A 82 3.99 -1.89 5.62
N ASN A 83 3.04 -1.86 6.55
CA ASN A 83 1.88 -2.74 6.48
C ASN A 83 1.07 -2.42 5.20
N PRO A 84 0.87 -3.41 4.30
CA PRO A 84 0.21 -3.16 3.02
C PRO A 84 -1.24 -2.66 3.16
N LYS A 85 -1.90 -2.93 4.29
CA LYS A 85 -3.25 -2.41 4.57
C LYS A 85 -3.28 -0.87 4.60
N LEU A 86 -2.17 -0.23 4.96
CA LEU A 86 -2.09 1.22 5.15
C LEU A 86 -1.92 2.00 3.85
N TYR A 87 -1.58 1.35 2.73
CA TYR A 87 -1.59 2.02 1.41
C TYR A 87 -2.98 2.49 0.99
N PHE A 88 -4.03 1.97 1.63
CA PHE A 88 -5.39 2.46 1.44
C PHE A 88 -5.53 3.97 1.73
N PHE A 89 -4.90 4.46 2.80
CA PHE A 89 -5.01 5.85 3.22
C PHE A 89 -4.49 6.85 2.17
N PRO A 90 -3.23 6.77 1.70
CA PRO A 90 -2.75 7.69 0.67
C PRO A 90 -3.50 7.54 -0.65
N LEU A 91 -3.91 6.32 -1.02
CA LEU A 91 -4.71 6.08 -2.23
C LEU A 91 -6.06 6.80 -2.15
N LEU A 92 -6.73 6.71 -1.00
CA LEU A 92 -7.98 7.42 -0.73
C LEU A 92 -7.79 8.94 -0.78
N THR A 93 -6.74 9.47 -0.15
CA THR A 93 -6.43 10.91 -0.20
C THR A 93 -6.14 11.37 -1.63
N SER A 94 -5.47 10.57 -2.46
CA SER A 94 -5.27 10.89 -3.88
C SER A 94 -6.59 10.98 -4.65
N PHE A 95 -7.52 10.03 -4.44
CA PHE A 95 -8.85 10.09 -5.06
C PHE A 95 -9.66 11.29 -4.59
N TYR A 96 -9.62 11.60 -3.30
CA TYR A 96 -10.22 12.80 -2.74
C TYR A 96 -9.71 14.04 -3.44
N SER A 97 -8.38 14.21 -3.44
CA SER A 97 -7.74 15.39 -3.99
C SER A 97 -7.98 15.54 -5.48
N GLY A 98 -7.98 14.42 -6.23
CA GLY A 98 -8.37 14.42 -7.65
C GLY A 98 -9.80 14.89 -7.84
N THR A 99 -10.74 14.38 -7.04
CA THR A 99 -12.16 14.80 -7.13
C THR A 99 -12.34 16.28 -6.83
N VAL A 100 -11.66 16.79 -5.79
CA VAL A 100 -11.69 18.21 -5.42
C VAL A 100 -11.05 19.08 -6.51
N TYR A 101 -9.92 18.66 -7.06
CA TYR A 101 -9.21 19.41 -8.11
C TYR A 101 -10.00 19.50 -9.42
N PHE A 102 -10.60 18.39 -9.87
CA PHE A 102 -11.31 18.31 -11.14
C PHE A 102 -12.76 18.77 -11.05
N SER A 103 -13.35 18.87 -9.86
CA SER A 103 -14.75 19.27 -9.73
C SER A 103 -15.10 20.63 -10.37
N PRO A 104 -14.29 21.70 -10.24
CA PRO A 104 -14.59 22.98 -10.88
C PRO A 104 -14.65 22.87 -12.41
N ILE A 105 -13.79 22.01 -12.99
CA ILE A 105 -13.74 21.75 -14.44
C ILE A 105 -15.02 21.04 -14.90
N LEU A 106 -15.61 20.20 -14.06
CA LEU A 106 -16.86 19.49 -14.33
C LEU A 106 -18.11 20.31 -13.96
N GLY A 107 -17.97 21.58 -13.61
CA GLY A 107 -19.09 22.47 -13.25
C GLY A 107 -19.63 22.28 -11.83
N GLY A 108 -18.94 21.52 -10.98
CA GLY A 108 -19.28 21.38 -9.56
C GLY A 108 -18.77 22.57 -8.73
N LYS A 109 -19.56 23.02 -7.75
CA LYS A 109 -19.18 24.11 -6.84
C LYS A 109 -18.10 23.66 -5.85
N VAL A 110 -17.08 24.49 -5.62
CA VAL A 110 -15.89 24.20 -4.78
C VAL A 110 -16.20 24.14 -3.26
N ASP A 111 -17.47 24.31 -2.85
CA ASP A 111 -17.94 24.17 -1.46
C ASP A 111 -17.98 22.70 -0.94
N PHE A 112 -17.04 21.88 -1.41
CA PHE A 112 -16.94 20.45 -1.13
C PHE A 112 -16.76 20.11 0.36
N LEU A 113 -16.26 21.04 1.16
CA LEU A 113 -15.95 20.79 2.57
C LEU A 113 -17.19 20.45 3.42
N LYS A 114 -18.36 21.03 3.12
CA LYS A 114 -19.52 20.97 4.04
C LYS A 114 -20.47 19.81 3.78
N VAL A 115 -20.79 19.54 2.51
CA VAL A 115 -21.73 18.46 2.13
C VAL A 115 -20.99 17.15 1.83
N ASN A 116 -19.74 17.23 1.39
CA ASN A 116 -19.03 16.07 0.85
C ASN A 116 -18.22 15.27 1.88
N SER A 117 -18.13 15.74 3.13
CA SER A 117 -17.39 15.05 4.21
C SER A 117 -18.01 13.70 4.59
N TRP A 118 -19.34 13.59 4.62
CA TRP A 118 -20.03 12.33 4.92
C TRP A 118 -19.98 11.34 3.76
N THR A 119 -20.19 11.82 2.53
CA THR A 119 -20.04 11.02 1.31
C THR A 119 -18.62 10.49 1.18
N PHE A 120 -17.62 11.31 1.51
CA PHE A 120 -16.23 10.87 1.55
C PHE A 120 -16.01 9.76 2.57
N PHE A 121 -16.55 9.85 3.79
CA PHE A 121 -16.47 8.77 4.78
C PHE A 121 -17.12 7.46 4.30
N ILE A 122 -18.30 7.53 3.66
CA ILE A 122 -19.00 6.35 3.14
C ILE A 122 -18.21 5.69 2.00
N VAL A 123 -17.73 6.50 1.05
CA VAL A 123 -16.90 6.03 -0.07
C VAL A 123 -15.56 5.47 0.44
N SER A 124 -15.00 6.06 1.50
CA SER A 124 -13.80 5.57 2.17
C SER A 124 -14.04 4.20 2.81
N ALA A 125 -15.16 4.01 3.50
CA ALA A 125 -15.50 2.73 4.11
C ALA A 125 -15.69 1.64 3.03
N ALA A 126 -16.41 1.95 1.95
CA ALA A 126 -16.59 1.04 0.82
C ALA A 126 -15.26 0.71 0.13
N GLY A 127 -14.42 1.73 -0.11
CA GLY A 127 -13.08 1.57 -0.68
C GLY A 127 -12.17 0.70 0.20
N ALA A 128 -12.23 0.85 1.52
CA ALA A 128 -11.45 0.05 2.46
C ALA A 128 -11.84 -1.43 2.40
N LEU A 129 -13.15 -1.71 2.31
CA LEU A 129 -13.67 -3.07 2.15
C LEU A 129 -13.19 -3.71 0.84
N LEU A 130 -13.31 -2.98 -0.28
CA LEU A 130 -12.82 -3.44 -1.58
C LEU A 130 -11.32 -3.68 -1.58
N TYR A 131 -10.55 -2.77 -0.97
CA TYR A 131 -9.11 -2.90 -0.85
C TYR A 131 -8.69 -4.12 0.00
N MET A 132 -9.38 -4.36 1.12
CA MET A 132 -9.15 -5.56 1.92
C MET A 132 -9.51 -6.84 1.16
N TRP A 133 -10.58 -6.82 0.37
CA TRP A 133 -10.96 -7.94 -0.48
C TRP A 133 -9.91 -8.21 -1.57
N LEU A 134 -9.41 -7.16 -2.22
CA LEU A 134 -8.32 -7.24 -3.20
C LEU A 134 -7.04 -7.84 -2.59
N LEU A 135 -6.64 -7.38 -1.40
CA LEU A 135 -5.47 -7.94 -0.69
C LEU A 135 -5.65 -9.42 -0.36
N LYS A 136 -6.87 -9.83 0.03
CA LYS A 136 -7.21 -11.23 0.26
C LYS A 136 -7.11 -12.05 -1.02
N TYR A 137 -7.62 -11.51 -2.13
CA TYR A 137 -7.58 -12.14 -3.44
C TYR A 137 -6.14 -12.32 -3.94
N ILE A 138 -5.29 -11.28 -3.87
CA ILE A 138 -3.86 -11.38 -4.24
C ILE A 138 -3.13 -12.43 -3.40
N ARG A 139 -3.43 -12.50 -2.10
CA ARG A 139 -2.84 -13.50 -1.22
C ARG A 139 -3.27 -14.92 -1.61
N TRP A 140 -4.52 -15.10 -1.99
CA TRP A 140 -5.05 -16.38 -2.44
C TRP A 140 -4.36 -16.81 -3.74
N LEU A 141 -4.26 -15.92 -4.73
CA LEU A 141 -3.54 -16.19 -5.99
C LEU A 141 -2.09 -16.64 -5.76
N ARG A 142 -1.36 -15.94 -4.87
CA ARG A 142 0.03 -16.30 -4.55
C ARG A 142 0.16 -17.68 -3.89
N LEU A 143 -0.84 -18.09 -3.09
CA LEU A 143 -0.84 -19.42 -2.47
C LEU A 143 -1.10 -20.51 -3.51
N ASP A 144 -2.00 -20.25 -4.46
CA ASP A 144 -2.32 -21.18 -5.55
C ASP A 144 -1.11 -21.37 -6.49
N GLU A 145 -0.44 -20.27 -6.84
CA GLU A 145 0.78 -20.29 -7.65
C GLU A 145 1.90 -21.09 -6.97
N ASN A 146 2.16 -20.84 -5.69
CA ASN A 146 3.14 -21.59 -4.91
C ASN A 146 2.80 -23.10 -4.80
N ALA A 147 1.52 -23.45 -4.66
CA ALA A 147 1.07 -24.83 -4.59
C ALA A 147 1.26 -25.55 -5.94
N SER A 148 0.91 -24.88 -7.04
CA SER A 148 1.16 -25.36 -8.40
C SER A 148 2.64 -25.60 -8.66
N ASP A 149 3.51 -24.68 -8.25
CA ASP A 149 4.96 -24.82 -8.45
C ASP A 149 5.55 -25.98 -7.64
N HIS A 150 5.09 -26.18 -6.40
CA HIS A 150 5.48 -27.35 -5.62
C HIS A 150 5.07 -28.66 -6.32
N PHE A 151 3.83 -28.75 -6.78
CA PHE A 151 3.33 -29.94 -7.47
C PHE A 151 4.11 -30.25 -8.76
N LYS A 152 4.45 -29.22 -9.55
CA LYS A 152 5.28 -29.38 -10.75
C LYS A 152 6.68 -29.90 -10.44
N ASN A 153 7.28 -29.42 -9.35
CA ASN A 153 8.60 -29.87 -8.91
C ASN A 153 8.56 -31.33 -8.47
N ASP A 154 7.56 -31.73 -7.67
CA ASP A 154 7.38 -33.12 -7.22
C ASP A 154 7.18 -34.07 -8.41
N LEU A 155 6.35 -33.70 -9.39
CA LEU A 155 6.17 -34.49 -10.62
C LEU A 155 7.47 -34.64 -11.42
N LYS A 156 8.26 -33.57 -11.50
CA LYS A 156 9.53 -33.58 -12.24
C LYS A 156 10.56 -34.50 -11.56
N GLU A 157 10.59 -34.51 -10.23
CA GLU A 157 11.42 -35.43 -9.46
C GLU A 157 10.97 -36.88 -9.64
N GLU A 158 9.66 -37.16 -9.58
CA GLU A 158 9.12 -38.51 -9.75
C GLU A 158 9.39 -39.06 -11.16
N ILE A 159 9.20 -38.25 -12.21
CA ILE A 159 9.55 -38.63 -13.59
C ILE A 159 11.04 -38.94 -13.72
N LYS A 160 11.91 -38.13 -13.10
CA LYS A 160 13.35 -38.34 -13.14
C LYS A 160 13.72 -39.65 -12.45
N ARG A 161 13.11 -39.94 -11.30
CA ARG A 161 13.29 -41.20 -10.56
C ARG A 161 12.83 -42.40 -11.39
N LEU A 162 11.63 -42.35 -11.95
CA LEU A 162 11.11 -43.42 -12.81
C LEU A 162 12.00 -43.66 -14.03
N LYS A 163 12.55 -42.59 -14.63
CA LYS A 163 13.49 -42.71 -15.75
C LYS A 163 14.78 -43.41 -15.33
N GLN A 164 15.33 -43.09 -14.16
CA GLN A 164 16.51 -43.74 -13.61
C GLN A 164 16.25 -45.22 -13.28
N GLU A 165 15.12 -45.53 -12.63
CA GLU A 165 14.73 -46.91 -12.33
C GLU A 165 14.55 -47.74 -13.62
N ASN A 166 13.97 -47.15 -14.66
CA ASN A 166 13.78 -47.82 -15.95
C ASN A 166 15.11 -48.04 -16.69
N GLU A 167 16.06 -47.09 -16.62
CA GLU A 167 17.42 -47.26 -17.15
C GLU A 167 18.19 -48.35 -16.40
N GLN A 168 18.07 -48.42 -15.07
CA GLN A 168 18.67 -49.48 -14.26
C GLN A 168 18.09 -50.86 -14.60
N LEU A 169 16.76 -50.96 -14.76
CA LEU A 169 16.11 -52.21 -15.15
C LEU A 169 16.55 -52.68 -16.55
N LYS A 170 16.70 -51.78 -17.52
CA LYS A 170 17.23 -52.10 -18.86
C LYS A 170 18.67 -52.61 -18.80
N SER A 171 19.51 -51.98 -17.99
CA SER A 171 20.90 -52.40 -17.76
C SER A 171 20.96 -53.82 -17.16
N ASN A 172 20.17 -54.09 -16.12
CA ASN A 172 20.15 -55.40 -15.47
C ASN A 172 19.62 -56.51 -16.39
N LYS A 173 18.70 -56.19 -17.31
CA LYS A 173 18.19 -57.15 -18.30
C LYS A 173 19.22 -57.54 -19.37
N HIS A 174 20.26 -56.74 -19.60
CA HIS A 174 21.33 -57.04 -20.56
C HIS A 174 22.47 -57.84 -19.95
N GLN A 175 22.44 -58.11 -18.63
CA GLN A 175 23.46 -58.89 -17.91
C GLN A 175 23.06 -60.35 -17.64
N ILE A 176 21.85 -60.76 -18.06
CA ILE A 176 21.33 -62.14 -17.99
C ILE A 176 21.29 -62.69 -19.42
#